data_AF-A0QVS4-F1
#
_entry.id   AF-A0QVS4-F1
#
_cell.length_a   1.000
_cell.length_b   1.000
_cell.length_c   1.000
_cell.angle_alpha   90.00
_cell.angle_beta   90.00
_cell.angle_gamma   90.00
#
_symmetry.space_group_name_H-M   'P 1'
#
loop_
_entity.id
_entity.type
_entity.pdbx_description
1 polymer ?
#
loop_
_entity_poly.entity_id
_entity_poly.type
_entity_poly.pdbx_seq_one_letter_code
_entity_poly.pdbx_strand_id
1 'polypeptide(L)'
;MRRPTEASGSPRTHTTKPSGTGGVFGWLGDVVVRWPWLVIGCWIALAVALPPMFPTLAEATQKHPVAPIPASAPSMVATQQMTAAFHEAGSENVLLVLLTDEHGLGPDDEQVYRTVVGRLRQDGRDVLWLQEFLGTPQLRETLSSQDRKAWLLPIGLSGDVGSPESYAAYTRVAGIVDHAVAGSTLTAHLTGPAATLADSIEVGLRDQIKIEIAIVALLLTILVIVYRKPATILLPVLMIGVSLGVAQAVVAGAAQLGLGVSNQTITLLSGLMAGAGTDYAVFLISRYHDFLRLGADSDQAVKSALSSIGKVIAASAATVGVTFLGMTFASLELFATIGPALAIAIGVAFLAAVTLLPAIIVLAGRRGWVSPRREITARFWRRSGIRIVRRPVTNLVASLMVLLVRDPPRRVWRVLPLGRMGTWDRSHRGGIQTS
;
A
#
# COMPACT_ATOMS: atom_id res chain seq x y z
N MET A 1 -64.30 -60.05 5.28
CA MET A 1 -63.36 -60.84 6.11
C MET A 1 -62.03 -60.86 5.37
N ARG A 2 -60.89 -60.26 5.73
CA ARG A 2 -60.39 -59.41 6.81
C ARG A 2 -59.28 -58.54 6.16
N ARG A 3 -59.16 -57.25 6.50
CA ARG A 3 -57.91 -56.48 6.32
C ARG A 3 -56.88 -56.94 7.37
N PRO A 4 -55.58 -56.92 7.04
CA PRO A 4 -54.58 -56.35 7.95
C PRO A 4 -53.45 -55.63 7.17
N THR A 5 -52.71 -54.63 7.64
CA THR A 5 -52.72 -53.70 8.77
C THR A 5 -51.64 -52.68 8.41
N GLU A 6 -51.98 -51.39 8.44
CA GLU A 6 -51.02 -50.29 8.27
C GLU A 6 -50.00 -50.31 9.43
N ALA A 7 -48.73 -50.49 9.10
CA ALA A 7 -47.65 -50.20 10.03
C ALA A 7 -47.35 -48.69 9.95
N SER A 8 -47.77 -47.97 10.99
CA SER A 8 -47.50 -46.55 11.19
C SER A 8 -45.99 -46.29 11.25
N GLY A 9 -45.45 -45.65 10.22
CA GLY A 9 -44.11 -45.10 10.24
C GLY A 9 -44.07 -43.89 11.18
N SER A 10 -43.48 -44.06 12.36
CA SER A 10 -43.02 -42.92 13.15
C SER A 10 -41.91 -42.21 12.36
N PRO A 11 -41.95 -40.88 12.15
CA PRO A 11 -40.82 -40.17 11.60
C PRO A 11 -39.70 -40.25 12.64
N ARG A 12 -38.63 -40.98 12.33
CA ARG A 12 -37.37 -40.88 13.08
C ARG A 12 -36.90 -39.45 12.95
N THR A 13 -37.14 -38.65 14.00
CA THR A 13 -36.48 -37.37 14.19
C THR A 13 -34.99 -37.66 14.29
N HIS A 14 -34.28 -37.53 13.17
CA HIS A 14 -32.84 -37.36 13.19
C HIS A 14 -32.57 -36.02 13.86
N THR A 15 -32.53 -36.01 15.19
CA THR A 15 -31.82 -35.00 15.95
C THR A 15 -30.35 -35.16 15.58
N THR A 16 -29.93 -34.44 14.54
CA THR A 16 -28.52 -34.21 14.28
C THR A 16 -27.97 -33.49 15.51
N LYS A 17 -27.34 -34.26 16.41
CA LYS A 17 -26.45 -33.69 17.42
C LYS A 17 -25.53 -32.70 16.70
N PRO A 18 -25.41 -31.43 17.14
CA PRO A 18 -24.54 -30.48 16.50
C PRO A 18 -23.12 -31.07 16.54
N SER A 19 -22.58 -31.34 15.36
CA SER A 19 -21.23 -31.85 15.18
C SER A 19 -20.24 -30.86 15.79
N GLY A 20 -19.65 -31.26 16.93
CA GLY A 20 -18.44 -30.72 17.53
C GLY A 20 -18.29 -29.20 17.56
N THR A 21 -18.74 -28.58 18.64
CA THR A 21 -18.24 -27.28 19.15
C THR A 21 -16.75 -27.29 19.55
N GLY A 22 -16.03 -28.40 19.33
CA GLY A 22 -14.64 -28.58 19.72
C GLY A 22 -13.64 -28.04 18.70
N GLY A 23 -13.23 -26.79 18.87
CA GLY A 23 -12.11 -26.19 18.14
C GLY A 23 -11.88 -24.75 18.60
N VAL A 24 -10.71 -24.17 18.29
CA VAL A 24 -10.34 -22.80 18.71
C VAL A 24 -11.43 -21.78 18.37
N PHE A 25 -12.01 -21.85 17.18
CA PHE A 25 -13.10 -20.96 16.75
C PHE A 25 -14.45 -21.23 17.44
N GLY A 26 -14.71 -22.46 17.90
CA GLY A 26 -15.89 -22.78 18.70
C GLY A 26 -15.79 -22.16 20.10
N TRP A 27 -14.64 -22.35 20.75
CA TRP A 27 -14.31 -21.72 22.03
C TRP A 27 -14.34 -20.19 21.94
N LEU A 28 -13.74 -19.62 20.89
CA LEU A 28 -13.77 -18.18 20.65
C LEU A 28 -15.21 -17.66 20.50
N GLY A 29 -16.08 -18.42 19.83
CA GLY A 29 -17.50 -18.10 19.71
C GLY A 29 -18.23 -18.08 21.05
N ASP A 30 -17.90 -19.03 21.94
CA ASP A 30 -18.45 -19.05 23.30
C ASP A 30 -18.01 -17.83 24.11
N VAL A 31 -16.73 -17.45 24.03
CA VAL A 31 -16.18 -16.26 24.71
C VAL A 31 -16.84 -14.99 24.20
N VAL A 32 -16.88 -14.80 22.88
CA VAL A 32 -17.41 -13.59 22.24
C VAL A 32 -18.90 -13.39 22.53
N VAL A 33 -19.69 -14.47 22.52
CA VAL A 33 -21.13 -14.39 22.84
C VAL A 33 -21.38 -14.10 24.32
N ARG A 34 -20.56 -14.68 25.22
CA ARG A 34 -20.74 -14.53 26.65
C ARG A 34 -20.21 -13.18 27.16
N TRP A 35 -19.15 -12.63 26.55
CA TRP A 35 -18.44 -11.42 27.00
C TRP A 35 -18.27 -10.36 25.88
N PRO A 36 -19.32 -10.01 25.11
CA PRO A 36 -19.17 -9.15 23.92
C PRO A 36 -18.66 -7.74 24.26
N TRP A 37 -19.13 -7.17 25.37
CA TRP A 37 -18.71 -5.84 25.82
C TRP A 37 -17.23 -5.77 26.20
N LEU A 38 -16.67 -6.86 26.75
CA LEU A 38 -15.26 -6.91 27.13
C LEU A 38 -14.36 -7.07 25.91
N VAL A 39 -14.80 -7.82 24.89
CA VAL A 39 -14.08 -7.91 23.61
C VAL A 39 -14.06 -6.56 22.91
N ILE A 40 -15.21 -5.89 22.80
CA ILE A 40 -15.30 -4.55 22.20
C ILE A 40 -14.49 -3.53 23.01
N GLY A 41 -14.62 -3.55 24.33
CA GLY A 41 -13.87 -2.69 25.24
C GLY A 41 -12.36 -2.89 25.12
N CYS A 42 -11.89 -4.12 24.96
CA CYS A 42 -10.47 -4.43 24.73
C CYS A 42 -9.97 -3.83 23.41
N TRP A 43 -10.72 -3.98 22.32
CA TRP A 43 -10.35 -3.37 21.03
C TRP A 43 -10.37 -1.85 21.06
N ILE A 44 -11.36 -1.24 21.71
CA ILE A 44 -11.40 0.21 21.89
C ILE A 44 -10.22 0.67 22.77
N ALA A 45 -9.92 -0.06 23.84
CA ALA A 45 -8.77 0.23 24.68
C ALA A 45 -7.46 0.15 23.89
N LEU A 46 -7.27 -0.86 23.04
CA LEU A 46 -6.11 -0.94 22.15
C LEU A 46 -6.09 0.23 21.15
N ALA A 47 -7.22 0.58 20.56
CA ALA A 47 -7.33 1.67 19.60
C ALA A 47 -7.08 3.06 20.21
N VAL A 48 -7.30 3.22 21.52
CA VAL A 48 -7.05 4.49 22.24
C VAL A 48 -5.67 4.50 22.91
N ALA A 49 -5.22 3.37 23.45
CA ALA A 49 -3.99 3.29 24.23
C ALA A 49 -2.74 3.15 23.36
N LEU A 50 -2.80 2.44 22.21
CA LEU A 50 -1.62 2.24 21.37
C LEU A 50 -1.17 3.50 20.61
N PRO A 51 -2.06 4.33 20.00
CA PRO A 51 -1.62 5.51 19.27
C PRO A 51 -0.77 6.51 20.07
N PRO A 52 -1.07 6.86 21.33
CA PRO A 52 -0.20 7.77 22.09
C PRO A 52 1.14 7.16 22.52
N MET A 53 1.28 5.83 22.47
CA MET A 53 2.53 5.15 22.86
C MET A 53 3.59 5.16 21.75
N PHE A 54 3.19 5.40 20.50
CA PHE A 54 4.06 5.31 19.33
C PHE A 54 3.91 6.56 18.45
N PRO A 55 4.95 7.00 17.72
CA PRO A 55 4.78 8.06 16.74
C PRO A 55 3.79 7.59 15.67
N THR A 56 3.10 8.53 15.04
CA THR A 56 2.24 8.18 13.89
C THR A 56 3.10 7.52 12.80
N LEU A 57 2.52 6.66 11.94
CA LEU A 57 3.32 6.10 10.85
C LEU A 57 3.91 7.20 9.95
N ALA A 58 3.19 8.31 9.76
CA ALA A 58 3.69 9.45 9.00
C ALA A 58 4.93 10.08 9.66
N GLU A 59 4.98 10.16 10.99
CA GLU A 59 6.19 10.59 11.69
C GLU A 59 7.28 9.51 11.66
N ALA A 60 6.92 8.23 11.70
CA ALA A 60 7.86 7.12 11.64
C ALA A 60 8.58 7.07 10.28
N THR A 61 7.88 7.36 9.18
CA THR A 61 8.47 7.44 7.83
C THR A 61 9.42 8.62 7.68
N GLN A 62 9.16 9.74 8.38
CA GLN A 62 10.06 10.89 8.41
C GLN A 62 11.32 10.64 9.23
N LYS A 63 11.20 9.90 10.34
CA LYS A 63 12.35 9.59 11.22
C LYS A 63 13.30 8.55 10.62
N HIS A 64 12.76 7.58 9.87
CA HIS A 64 13.54 6.50 9.26
C HIS A 64 13.15 6.31 7.79
N PRO A 65 13.59 7.22 6.90
CA PRO A 65 13.34 7.08 5.47
C PRO A 65 13.97 5.79 4.94
N VAL A 66 13.19 5.00 4.22
CA VAL A 66 13.70 3.79 3.55
C VAL A 66 14.18 4.20 2.16
N ALA A 67 15.48 4.06 1.90
CA ALA A 67 16.04 4.28 0.59
C ALA A 67 15.51 3.22 -0.39
N PRO A 68 15.19 3.58 -1.65
CA PRO A 68 14.76 2.60 -2.65
C PRO A 68 15.83 1.55 -2.95
N ILE A 69 17.10 1.95 -2.87
CA ILE A 69 18.28 1.13 -3.18
C ILE A 69 19.04 0.86 -1.88
N PRO A 70 19.44 -0.39 -1.60
CA PRO A 70 20.22 -0.70 -0.39
C PRO A 70 21.56 0.01 -0.36
N ALA A 71 21.96 0.49 0.81
CA ALA A 71 23.27 1.11 1.02
C ALA A 71 24.45 0.16 0.73
N SER A 72 24.22 -1.16 0.86
CA SER A 72 25.20 -2.21 0.58
C SER A 72 25.33 -2.56 -0.92
N ALA A 73 24.49 -1.98 -1.79
CA ALA A 73 24.57 -2.26 -3.22
C ALA A 73 25.94 -1.82 -3.78
N PRO A 74 26.60 -2.62 -4.64
CA PRO A 74 27.93 -2.29 -5.15
C PRO A 74 28.03 -0.91 -5.81
N SER A 75 26.96 -0.47 -6.48
CA SER A 75 26.88 0.87 -7.07
C SER A 75 26.83 1.97 -6.02
N MET A 76 26.08 1.79 -4.93
CA MET A 76 26.02 2.76 -3.82
C MET A 76 27.37 2.85 -3.11
N VAL A 77 28.00 1.70 -2.82
CA VAL A 77 29.33 1.66 -2.20
C VAL A 77 30.38 2.33 -3.09
N ALA A 78 30.38 2.03 -4.40
CA ALA A 78 31.30 2.66 -5.35
C ALA A 78 31.09 4.17 -5.44
N THR A 79 29.84 4.62 -5.43
CA THR A 79 29.53 6.06 -5.50
C THR A 79 29.95 6.77 -4.21
N GLN A 80 29.67 6.20 -3.03
CA GLN A 80 30.17 6.72 -1.74
C GLN A 80 31.70 6.83 -1.70
N GLN A 81 32.41 5.80 -2.17
CA GLN A 81 33.87 5.80 -2.24
C GLN A 81 34.39 6.87 -3.20
N MET A 82 33.76 7.01 -4.37
CA MET A 82 34.10 8.04 -5.35
C MET A 82 33.88 9.44 -4.78
N THR A 83 32.72 9.70 -4.19
CA THR A 83 32.37 10.96 -3.53
C THR A 83 33.36 11.33 -2.42
N ALA A 84 33.77 10.35 -1.60
CA ALA A 84 34.78 10.56 -0.57
C ALA A 84 36.17 10.84 -1.15
N ALA A 85 36.58 10.14 -2.21
CA ALA A 85 37.91 10.29 -2.82
C ALA A 85 38.06 11.61 -3.59
N PHE A 86 37.03 12.03 -4.32
CA PHE A 86 37.04 13.24 -5.15
C PHE A 86 36.47 14.48 -4.43
N HIS A 87 36.04 14.34 -3.17
CA HIS A 87 35.39 15.40 -2.39
C HIS A 87 34.14 15.98 -3.08
N GLU A 88 33.43 15.17 -3.86
CA GLU A 88 32.23 15.54 -4.62
C GLU A 88 30.95 15.26 -3.82
N ALA A 89 30.90 15.69 -2.55
CA ALA A 89 29.71 15.54 -1.72
C ALA A 89 28.49 16.21 -2.41
N GLY A 90 27.36 15.50 -2.46
CA GLY A 90 26.13 16.01 -3.10
C GLY A 90 26.06 15.86 -4.61
N SER A 91 26.99 15.18 -5.27
CA SER A 91 26.92 14.90 -6.72
C SER A 91 25.75 13.99 -7.12
N GLU A 92 25.20 13.22 -6.17
CA GLU A 92 24.01 12.40 -6.39
C GLU A 92 22.70 13.21 -6.25
N ASN A 93 22.70 14.23 -5.40
CA ASN A 93 21.54 15.04 -5.06
C ASN A 93 21.54 16.36 -5.82
N VAL A 94 21.39 16.27 -7.14
CA VAL A 94 21.45 17.43 -8.03
C VAL A 94 20.06 18.04 -8.24
N LEU A 95 19.98 19.34 -8.01
CA LEU A 95 18.89 20.20 -8.46
C LEU A 95 19.34 20.91 -9.73
N LEU A 96 18.51 20.83 -10.77
CA LEU A 96 18.68 21.56 -12.00
C LEU A 96 17.70 22.72 -12.02
N VAL A 97 18.21 23.95 -11.94
CA VAL A 97 17.39 25.16 -12.08
C VAL A 97 17.50 25.64 -13.52
N LEU A 98 16.39 25.61 -14.24
CA LEU A 98 16.28 26.13 -15.60
C LEU A 98 15.60 27.50 -15.54
N LEU A 99 16.33 28.55 -15.90
CA LEU A 99 15.84 29.92 -15.97
C LEU A 99 15.53 30.24 -17.43
N THR A 100 14.31 30.66 -17.73
CA THR A 100 13.84 30.90 -19.10
C THR A 100 13.23 32.29 -19.29
N ASP A 101 13.39 32.83 -20.49
CA ASP A 101 12.59 33.93 -21.03
C ASP A 101 12.29 33.65 -22.51
N GLU A 102 11.01 33.57 -22.85
CA GLU A 102 10.55 33.30 -24.22
C GLU A 102 10.90 34.44 -25.20
N HIS A 103 11.13 35.66 -24.72
CA HIS A 103 11.54 36.80 -25.51
C HIS A 103 13.07 36.87 -25.71
N GLY A 104 13.80 35.95 -25.06
CA GLY A 104 15.27 35.87 -25.08
C GLY A 104 15.90 36.56 -23.87
N LEU A 105 17.04 36.03 -23.44
CA LEU A 105 17.74 36.47 -22.23
C LEU A 105 18.59 37.72 -22.49
N GLY A 106 18.42 38.72 -21.64
CA GLY A 106 19.07 40.03 -21.71
C GLY A 106 19.97 40.37 -20.51
N PRO A 107 20.50 41.62 -20.48
CA PRO A 107 21.36 42.10 -19.40
C PRO A 107 20.66 42.20 -18.04
N ASP A 108 19.36 42.50 -18.04
CA ASP A 108 18.54 42.59 -16.81
C ASP A 108 18.38 41.20 -16.18
N ASP A 109 18.15 40.16 -17.00
CA ASP A 109 18.10 38.77 -16.55
C ASP A 109 19.44 38.32 -15.96
N GLU A 110 20.57 38.81 -16.49
CA GLU A 110 21.90 38.51 -15.94
C GLU A 110 22.12 39.14 -14.55
N GLN A 111 21.45 40.27 -14.23
CA GLN A 111 21.46 40.82 -12.88
C GLN A 111 20.65 39.95 -11.91
N VAL A 112 19.51 39.44 -12.37
CA VAL A 112 18.70 38.49 -11.58
C VAL A 112 19.47 37.19 -11.38
N TYR A 113 20.13 36.66 -12.41
CA TYR A 113 21.00 35.49 -12.32
C TYR A 113 22.12 35.69 -11.29
N ARG A 114 22.80 36.84 -11.31
CA ARG A 114 23.81 37.20 -10.29
C ARG A 114 23.21 37.20 -8.88
N THR A 115 21.98 37.68 -8.72
CA THR A 115 21.30 37.69 -7.43
C THR A 115 20.98 36.27 -6.95
N VAL A 116 20.47 35.41 -7.84
CA VAL A 116 20.22 33.98 -7.56
C VAL A 116 21.51 33.29 -7.12
N VAL A 117 22.57 33.36 -7.94
CA VAL A 117 23.86 32.73 -7.63
C VAL A 117 24.47 33.30 -6.35
N GLY A 118 24.36 34.61 -6.14
CA GLY A 118 24.87 35.28 -4.94
C GLY A 118 24.18 34.78 -3.66
N ARG A 119 22.85 34.64 -3.66
CA ARG A 119 22.09 34.10 -2.53
C ARG A 119 22.39 32.63 -2.28
N LEU A 120 22.47 31.83 -3.34
CA LEU A 120 22.76 30.39 -3.23
C LEU A 120 24.18 30.13 -2.71
N ARG A 121 25.18 30.93 -3.12
CA ARG A 121 26.55 30.81 -2.59
C ARG A 121 26.66 31.18 -1.11
N GLN A 122 25.76 32.02 -0.59
CA GLN A 122 25.74 32.35 0.84
C GLN A 122 25.17 31.21 1.68
N ASP A 123 24.42 30.29 1.07
CA ASP A 123 23.88 29.11 1.73
C ASP A 123 24.90 27.98 1.77
N GLY A 124 25.83 28.06 2.73
CA GLY A 124 26.83 27.00 2.96
C GLY A 124 26.28 25.74 3.64
N ARG A 125 24.98 25.68 3.94
CA ARG A 125 24.36 24.53 4.61
C ARG A 125 23.73 23.60 3.59
N ASP A 126 22.90 24.15 2.71
CA ASP A 126 22.07 23.35 1.81
C ASP A 126 22.66 23.22 0.40
N VAL A 127 23.51 24.17 0.01
CA VAL A 127 24.22 24.17 -1.28
C VAL A 127 25.66 23.70 -1.07
N LEU A 128 25.98 22.51 -1.56
CA LEU A 128 27.32 21.92 -1.45
C LEU A 128 28.24 22.39 -2.59
N TRP A 129 27.69 22.52 -3.79
CA TRP A 129 28.39 23.04 -4.95
C TRP A 129 27.39 23.66 -5.93
N LEU A 130 27.88 24.54 -6.79
CA LEU A 130 27.07 25.24 -7.77
C LEU A 130 27.86 25.44 -9.05
N GLN A 131 27.30 25.04 -10.18
CA GLN A 131 27.95 25.13 -11.49
C GLN A 131 27.38 26.31 -12.27
N GLU A 132 28.16 27.39 -12.38
CA GLU A 132 27.72 28.68 -12.90
C GLU A 132 28.78 29.35 -13.79
N PHE A 133 28.37 30.33 -14.59
CA PHE A 133 29.24 30.96 -15.58
C PHE A 133 29.80 32.35 -15.21
N LEU A 134 29.46 32.91 -14.03
CA LEU A 134 30.03 34.17 -13.53
C LEU A 134 31.46 33.96 -13.00
N GLY A 135 31.71 32.84 -12.30
CA GLY A 135 33.03 32.44 -11.82
C GLY A 135 33.85 31.66 -12.85
N THR A 136 33.18 30.96 -13.78
CA THR A 136 33.83 30.20 -14.85
C THR A 136 33.19 30.53 -16.21
N PRO A 137 33.66 31.60 -16.89
CA PRO A 137 33.05 32.09 -18.13
C PRO A 137 32.95 31.05 -19.26
N GLN A 138 33.83 30.05 -19.26
CA GLN A 138 33.84 28.96 -20.25
C GLN A 138 32.56 28.11 -20.19
N LEU A 139 31.90 28.05 -19.02
CA LEU A 139 30.64 27.31 -18.87
C LEU A 139 29.44 28.03 -19.49
N ARG A 140 29.57 29.30 -19.89
CA ARG A 140 28.45 30.07 -20.44
C ARG A 140 27.88 29.42 -21.70
N GLU A 141 28.73 28.90 -22.58
CA GLU A 141 28.29 28.23 -23.81
C GLU A 141 27.59 26.90 -23.54
N THR A 142 27.98 26.19 -22.48
CA THR A 142 27.43 24.87 -22.12
C THR A 142 26.16 24.97 -21.28
N LEU A 143 26.06 26.01 -20.45
CA LEU A 143 24.92 26.27 -19.57
C LEU A 143 23.86 27.16 -20.22
N SER A 144 24.09 27.68 -21.42
CA SER A 144 23.09 28.45 -22.17
C SER A 144 22.49 27.63 -23.30
N SER A 145 21.20 27.79 -23.53
CA SER A 145 20.56 27.26 -24.74
C SER A 145 21.07 27.95 -25.99
N GLN A 146 21.11 27.23 -27.11
CA GLN A 146 21.55 27.75 -28.42
C GLN A 146 20.69 28.91 -28.92
N ASP A 147 19.41 28.91 -28.56
CA ASP A 147 18.45 29.98 -28.88
C ASP A 147 18.51 31.19 -27.93
N ARG A 148 19.40 31.16 -26.92
CA ARG A 148 19.57 32.18 -25.88
C ARG A 148 18.28 32.50 -25.10
N LYS A 149 17.38 31.53 -24.98
CA LYS A 149 16.16 31.66 -24.17
C LYS A 149 16.24 31.00 -22.80
N ALA A 150 17.26 30.18 -22.54
CA ALA A 150 17.39 29.45 -21.29
C ALA A 150 18.82 29.40 -20.75
N TRP A 151 18.93 29.47 -19.42
CA TRP A 151 20.14 29.14 -18.66
C TRP A 151 19.87 27.96 -17.73
N LEU A 152 20.81 27.02 -17.71
CA LEU A 152 20.83 25.91 -16.78
C LEU A 152 21.79 26.24 -15.62
N LEU A 153 21.33 26.02 -14.40
CA LEU A 153 22.12 26.16 -13.19
C LEU A 153 22.03 24.87 -12.37
N PRO A 154 23.00 23.95 -12.55
CA PRO A 154 23.14 22.77 -11.71
C PRO A 154 23.63 23.12 -10.29
N ILE A 155 22.97 22.54 -9.29
CA ILE A 155 23.22 22.77 -7.87
C ILE A 155 23.31 21.42 -7.17
N GLY A 156 24.38 21.17 -6.43
CA GLY A 156 24.48 20.04 -5.52
C GLY A 156 23.88 20.36 -4.17
N LEU A 157 22.91 19.57 -3.74
CA LEU A 157 22.22 19.76 -2.47
C LEU A 157 22.79 18.86 -1.36
N SER A 158 22.65 19.31 -0.11
CA SER A 158 22.97 18.51 1.07
C SER A 158 22.01 17.33 1.27
N GLY A 159 22.54 16.23 1.82
CA GLY A 159 21.78 15.03 2.15
C GLY A 159 21.60 14.06 0.98
N ASP A 160 21.33 12.80 1.30
CA ASP A 160 21.11 11.75 0.29
C ASP A 160 19.75 11.92 -0.40
N VAL A 161 19.66 11.58 -1.68
CA VAL A 161 18.41 11.69 -2.46
C VAL A 161 17.29 10.89 -1.78
N GLY A 162 16.21 11.59 -1.44
CA GLY A 162 15.04 10.99 -0.78
C GLY A 162 15.07 11.01 0.74
N SER A 163 16.16 11.50 1.33
CA SER A 163 16.20 11.80 2.76
C SER A 163 15.37 13.06 3.09
N PRO A 164 14.85 13.18 4.33
CA PRO A 164 14.22 14.39 4.83
C PRO A 164 15.14 15.61 4.75
N GLU A 165 16.45 15.41 4.93
CA GLU A 165 17.46 16.45 4.80
C GLU A 165 17.52 16.98 3.36
N SER A 166 17.61 16.09 2.37
CA SER A 166 17.55 16.44 0.95
C SER A 166 16.26 17.15 0.58
N TYR A 167 15.11 16.69 1.07
CA TYR A 167 13.83 17.35 0.81
C TYR A 167 13.80 18.76 1.39
N ALA A 168 14.25 18.93 2.64
CA ALA A 168 14.27 20.22 3.30
C ALA A 168 15.27 21.20 2.65
N ALA A 169 16.43 20.71 2.22
CA ALA A 169 17.41 21.47 1.45
C ALA A 169 16.82 21.92 0.10
N TYR A 170 16.18 21.00 -0.64
CA TYR A 170 15.47 21.33 -1.87
C TYR A 170 14.42 22.41 -1.67
N THR A 171 13.53 22.29 -0.68
CA THR A 171 12.47 23.28 -0.44
C THR A 171 13.03 24.67 -0.13
N ARG A 172 14.12 24.75 0.65
CA ARG A 172 14.77 26.03 0.97
C ARG A 172 15.44 26.65 -0.25
N VAL A 173 16.21 25.86 -1.01
CA VAL A 173 16.88 26.32 -2.23
C VAL A 173 15.87 26.72 -3.31
N ALA A 174 14.81 25.94 -3.51
CA ALA A 174 13.69 26.28 -4.39
C ALA A 174 13.07 27.63 -4.00
N GLY A 175 12.80 27.83 -2.71
CA GLY A 175 12.28 29.11 -2.20
C GLY A 175 13.21 30.30 -2.43
N ILE A 176 14.54 30.10 -2.30
CA ILE A 176 15.53 31.14 -2.63
C ILE A 176 15.46 31.51 -4.11
N VAL A 177 15.39 30.53 -5.00
CA VAL A 177 15.30 30.73 -6.45
C VAL A 177 14.01 31.47 -6.79
N ASP A 178 12.86 30.98 -6.33
CA ASP A 178 11.54 31.57 -6.59
C ASP A 178 11.46 33.03 -6.11
N HIS A 179 11.97 33.33 -4.90
CA HIS A 179 12.00 34.70 -4.39
C HIS A 179 13.03 35.60 -5.08
N ALA A 180 14.09 35.04 -5.67
CA ALA A 180 15.08 35.82 -6.40
C ALA A 180 14.61 36.20 -7.81
N VAL A 181 13.80 35.35 -8.46
CA VAL A 181 13.21 35.63 -9.78
C VAL A 181 11.87 36.37 -9.69
N ALA A 182 11.23 36.38 -8.51
CA ALA A 182 9.96 37.07 -8.30
C ALA A 182 10.02 38.55 -8.70
N GLY A 183 9.14 38.95 -9.63
CA GLY A 183 9.07 40.33 -10.14
C GLY A 183 9.99 40.62 -11.33
N SER A 184 10.70 39.61 -11.86
CA SER A 184 11.47 39.70 -13.11
C SER A 184 10.73 39.07 -14.30
N THR A 185 11.31 39.20 -15.49
CA THR A 185 10.90 38.52 -16.73
C THR A 185 11.29 37.04 -16.76
N LEU A 186 12.23 36.61 -15.90
CA LEU A 186 12.66 35.22 -15.81
C LEU A 186 11.64 34.33 -15.14
N THR A 187 11.37 33.19 -15.76
CA THR A 187 10.67 32.06 -15.14
C THR A 187 11.66 30.99 -14.71
N ALA A 188 11.57 30.55 -13.45
CA ALA A 188 12.37 29.45 -12.94
C ALA A 188 11.59 28.12 -13.02
N HIS A 189 12.24 27.10 -13.55
CA HIS A 189 11.75 25.72 -13.57
C HIS A 189 12.75 24.84 -12.83
N LEU A 190 12.26 24.02 -11.92
CA LEU A 190 13.07 23.13 -11.09
C LEU A 190 12.96 21.70 -11.60
N THR A 191 14.09 21.02 -11.78
CA THR A 191 14.12 19.61 -12.21
C THR A 191 15.35 18.90 -11.65
N GLY A 192 15.62 17.67 -12.10
CA GLY A 192 16.66 16.80 -11.58
C GLY A 192 16.14 15.83 -10.50
N PRO A 193 17.00 14.93 -10.00
CA PRO A 193 16.62 13.91 -9.02
C PRO A 193 15.95 14.47 -7.76
N ALA A 194 16.50 15.56 -7.21
CA ALA A 194 16.00 16.18 -5.99
C ALA A 194 14.55 16.69 -6.15
N ALA A 195 14.32 17.50 -7.19
CA ALA A 195 13.01 18.08 -7.49
C ALA A 195 11.98 17.00 -7.84
N THR A 196 12.36 16.04 -8.68
CA THR A 196 11.45 14.96 -9.12
C THR A 196 10.95 14.12 -7.96
N LEU A 197 11.85 13.79 -7.02
CA LEU A 197 11.50 12.99 -5.86
C LEU A 197 10.70 13.80 -4.83
N ALA A 198 11.06 15.06 -4.62
CA ALA A 198 10.29 15.97 -3.77
C ALA A 198 8.86 16.16 -4.28
N ASP A 199 8.68 16.38 -5.59
CA ASP A 199 7.38 16.46 -6.24
C ASP A 199 6.59 15.16 -6.09
N SER A 200 7.26 14.00 -6.24
CA SER A 200 6.62 12.70 -6.06
C SER A 200 6.12 12.47 -4.63
N ILE A 201 6.87 12.93 -3.63
CA ILE A 201 6.47 12.88 -2.21
C ILE A 201 5.25 13.79 -1.99
N GLU A 202 5.29 15.02 -2.50
CA GLU A 202 4.20 16.00 -2.36
C GLU A 202 2.91 15.51 -3.03
N VAL A 203 3.02 15.01 -4.27
CA VAL A 203 1.89 14.40 -4.99
C VAL A 203 1.35 13.21 -4.21
N GLY A 204 2.23 12.36 -3.67
CA GLY A 204 1.84 11.22 -2.85
C GLY A 204 1.01 11.64 -1.62
N LEU A 205 1.47 12.65 -0.87
CA LEU A 205 0.76 13.19 0.29
C LEU A 205 -0.59 13.82 -0.10
N ARG A 206 -0.62 14.60 -1.18
CA ARG A 206 -1.83 15.26 -1.69
C ARG A 206 -2.88 14.27 -2.18
N ASP A 207 -2.46 13.22 -2.88
CA ASP A 207 -3.36 12.22 -3.43
C ASP A 207 -3.78 11.15 -2.42
N GLN A 208 -3.02 10.96 -1.33
CA GLN A 208 -3.38 10.02 -0.26
C GLN A 208 -4.81 10.25 0.25
N ILE A 209 -5.17 11.49 0.57
CA ILE A 209 -6.52 11.82 1.07
C ILE A 209 -7.59 11.49 0.01
N LYS A 210 -7.33 11.78 -1.27
CA LYS A 210 -8.27 11.48 -2.36
C LYS A 210 -8.46 9.98 -2.53
N ILE A 211 -7.38 9.20 -2.44
CA ILE A 211 -7.39 7.74 -2.52
C ILE A 211 -8.16 7.15 -1.34
N GLU A 212 -7.92 7.63 -0.12
CA GLU A 212 -8.65 7.18 1.08
C GLU A 212 -10.14 7.46 0.97
N ILE A 213 -10.54 8.66 0.54
CA ILE A 213 -11.95 9.00 0.28
C ILE A 213 -12.54 8.07 -0.78
N ALA A 214 -11.82 7.81 -1.87
CA ALA A 214 -12.29 6.93 -2.94
C ALA A 214 -12.48 5.48 -2.46
N ILE A 215 -11.53 4.96 -1.67
CA ILE A 215 -11.62 3.61 -1.07
C ILE A 215 -12.84 3.52 -0.14
N VAL A 216 -13.01 4.48 0.77
CA VAL A 216 -14.15 4.51 1.70
C VAL A 216 -15.47 4.63 0.94
N ALA A 217 -15.55 5.51 -0.07
CA ALA A 217 -16.75 5.68 -0.89
C ALA A 217 -17.10 4.39 -1.66
N LEU A 218 -16.12 3.73 -2.27
CA LEU A 218 -16.31 2.47 -2.98
C LEU A 218 -16.75 1.35 -2.03
N LEU A 219 -16.08 1.22 -0.89
CA LEU A 219 -16.41 0.25 0.17
C LEU A 219 -17.83 0.45 0.67
N LEU A 220 -18.21 1.68 1.02
CA LEU A 220 -19.56 2.01 1.46
C LEU A 220 -20.59 1.71 0.37
N THR A 221 -20.29 2.03 -0.89
CA THR A 221 -21.16 1.74 -2.03
C THR A 221 -21.40 0.24 -2.16
N ILE A 222 -20.36 -0.58 -2.09
CA ILE A 222 -20.46 -2.05 -2.14
C ILE A 222 -21.29 -2.56 -0.96
N LEU A 223 -21.01 -2.11 0.27
CA LEU A 223 -21.76 -2.52 1.47
C LEU A 223 -23.23 -2.11 1.39
N VAL A 224 -23.54 -0.92 0.87
CA VAL A 224 -24.91 -0.45 0.60
C VAL A 224 -25.62 -1.38 -0.38
N ILE A 225 -24.96 -1.74 -1.48
CA ILE A 225 -25.53 -2.64 -2.49
C ILE A 225 -25.82 -4.03 -1.91
N VAL A 226 -24.87 -4.58 -1.12
CA VAL A 226 -24.94 -5.92 -0.54
C VAL A 226 -25.95 -6.02 0.59
N TYR A 227 -25.91 -5.10 1.56
CA TYR A 227 -26.69 -5.21 2.80
C TYR A 227 -27.94 -4.33 2.84
N ARG A 228 -27.91 -3.15 2.20
CA ARG A 228 -29.04 -2.19 2.09
C ARG A 228 -29.68 -1.75 3.42
N LYS A 229 -29.13 -2.15 4.56
CA LYS A 229 -29.57 -1.78 5.91
C LYS A 229 -28.41 -1.06 6.58
N PRO A 230 -28.58 0.21 7.02
CA PRO A 230 -27.50 1.01 7.58
C PRO A 230 -26.86 0.35 8.81
N ALA A 231 -27.67 -0.30 9.65
CA ALA A 231 -27.15 -1.03 10.80
C ALA A 231 -26.15 -2.13 10.41
N THR A 232 -26.49 -2.99 9.43
CA THR A 232 -25.59 -4.06 8.96
C THR A 232 -24.35 -3.53 8.24
N ILE A 233 -24.45 -2.36 7.59
CA ILE A 233 -23.32 -1.70 6.92
C ILE A 233 -22.33 -1.15 7.94
N LEU A 234 -22.83 -0.63 9.07
CA LEU A 234 -21.99 -0.04 10.11
C LEU A 234 -21.08 -1.09 10.79
N LEU A 235 -21.49 -2.36 10.81
CA LEU A 235 -20.72 -3.44 11.44
C LEU A 235 -19.32 -3.62 10.82
N PRO A 236 -19.17 -3.90 9.51
CA PRO A 236 -17.86 -3.94 8.86
C PRO A 236 -17.09 -2.63 9.00
N VAL A 237 -17.75 -1.48 8.85
CA VAL A 237 -17.09 -0.16 8.90
C VAL A 237 -16.46 0.08 10.28
N LEU A 238 -17.18 -0.21 11.36
CA LEU A 238 -16.64 -0.09 12.72
C LEU A 238 -15.48 -1.04 12.95
N MET A 239 -15.60 -2.30 12.52
CA MET A 239 -14.52 -3.27 12.68
C MET A 239 -13.26 -2.83 11.91
N ILE A 240 -13.41 -2.38 10.66
CA ILE A 240 -12.30 -1.93 9.83
C ILE A 240 -11.67 -0.67 10.41
N GLY A 241 -12.47 0.32 10.82
CA GLY A 241 -11.95 1.56 11.39
C GLY A 241 -11.13 1.33 12.67
N VAL A 242 -11.68 0.54 13.60
CA VAL A 242 -10.99 0.19 14.85
C VAL A 242 -9.73 -0.64 14.58
N SER A 243 -9.82 -1.65 13.71
CA SER A 243 -8.68 -2.51 13.39
C SER A 243 -7.60 -1.79 12.59
N LEU A 244 -7.95 -0.82 11.74
CA LEU A 244 -7.00 0.02 11.02
C LEU A 244 -6.17 0.86 11.99
N GLY A 245 -6.80 1.54 12.95
CA GLY A 245 -6.08 2.32 13.97
C GLY A 245 -5.15 1.46 14.82
N VAL A 246 -5.61 0.27 15.23
CA VAL A 246 -4.77 -0.69 15.97
C VAL A 246 -3.63 -1.22 15.08
N ALA A 247 -3.90 -1.59 13.84
CA ALA A 247 -2.87 -2.09 12.91
C ALA A 247 -1.80 -1.03 12.66
N GLN A 248 -2.22 0.22 12.47
CA GLN A 248 -1.31 1.35 12.31
C GLN A 248 -0.42 1.52 13.55
N ALA A 249 -1.00 1.52 14.74
CA ALA A 249 -0.23 1.67 15.96
C ALA A 249 0.72 0.49 16.22
N VAL A 250 0.31 -0.75 15.92
CA VAL A 250 1.18 -1.93 16.04
C VAL A 250 2.34 -1.87 15.04
N VAL A 251 2.10 -1.48 13.80
CA VAL A 251 3.16 -1.30 12.79
C VAL A 251 4.09 -0.16 13.17
N ALA A 252 3.56 0.95 13.71
CA ALA A 252 4.38 2.04 14.23
C ALA A 252 5.26 1.61 15.40
N GLY A 253 4.74 0.76 16.30
CA GLY A 253 5.53 0.14 17.36
C GLY A 253 6.61 -0.79 16.80
N ALA A 254 6.30 -1.59 15.79
CA ALA A 254 7.28 -2.42 15.09
C ALA A 254 8.37 -1.57 14.40
N ALA A 255 8.01 -0.38 13.90
CA ALA A 255 8.97 0.55 13.32
C ALA A 255 10.02 1.03 14.31
N GLN A 256 9.64 1.22 15.58
CA GLN A 256 10.61 1.53 16.64
C GLN A 256 11.58 0.39 16.93
N LEU A 257 11.21 -0.85 16.60
CA LEU A 257 12.08 -2.03 16.73
C LEU A 257 12.99 -2.25 15.52
N GLY A 258 12.99 -1.32 14.55
CA GLY A 258 13.84 -1.38 13.35
C GLY A 258 13.13 -1.88 12.09
N LEU A 259 11.81 -2.03 12.10
CA LEU A 259 11.05 -2.30 10.88
C LEU A 259 10.99 -1.02 10.02
N GLY A 260 11.55 -1.05 8.81
CA GLY A 260 11.45 0.08 7.90
C GLY A 260 9.99 0.35 7.49
N VAL A 261 9.60 1.61 7.44
CA VAL A 261 8.27 2.02 7.00
C VAL A 261 8.42 3.13 5.97
N SER A 262 7.65 3.06 4.90
CA SER A 262 7.59 4.10 3.86
C SER A 262 6.17 4.66 3.71
N ASN A 263 6.03 5.80 3.04
CA ASN A 263 4.70 6.32 2.68
C ASN A 263 3.90 5.29 1.84
N GLN A 264 4.60 4.48 1.02
CA GLN A 264 3.97 3.40 0.27
C GLN A 264 3.36 2.34 1.19
N THR A 265 4.01 2.03 2.31
CA THR A 265 3.48 1.12 3.34
C THR A 265 2.15 1.63 3.89
N ILE A 266 2.05 2.94 4.19
CA ILE A 266 0.83 3.55 4.75
C ILE A 266 -0.34 3.40 3.76
N THR A 267 -0.14 3.78 2.50
CA THR A 267 -1.16 3.72 1.45
C THR A 267 -1.63 2.28 1.19
N LEU A 268 -0.69 1.34 1.07
CA LEU A 268 -1.02 -0.07 0.85
C LEU A 268 -1.71 -0.71 2.05
N LEU A 269 -1.32 -0.34 3.27
CA LEU A 269 -1.94 -0.83 4.51
C LEU A 269 -3.40 -0.40 4.57
N SER A 270 -3.70 0.88 4.34
CA SER A 270 -5.09 1.38 4.34
C SER A 270 -5.96 0.66 3.31
N GLY A 271 -5.48 0.50 2.07
CA GLY A 271 -6.19 -0.23 1.03
C GLY A 271 -6.39 -1.72 1.34
N LEU A 272 -5.35 -2.38 1.86
CA LEU A 272 -5.41 -3.78 2.28
C LEU A 272 -6.43 -3.99 3.40
N MET A 273 -6.41 -3.15 4.44
CA MET A 273 -7.33 -3.24 5.57
C MET A 273 -8.78 -3.03 5.13
N ALA A 274 -9.02 -2.07 4.25
CA ALA A 274 -10.35 -1.85 3.67
C ALA A 274 -10.83 -3.06 2.86
N GLY A 275 -9.99 -3.62 1.99
CA GLY A 275 -10.33 -4.77 1.14
C GLY A 275 -10.49 -6.06 1.94
N ALA A 276 -9.41 -6.54 2.55
CA ALA A 276 -9.40 -7.82 3.27
C ALA A 276 -10.31 -7.80 4.51
N GLY A 277 -10.34 -6.68 5.24
CA GLY A 277 -11.28 -6.52 6.36
C GLY A 277 -12.73 -6.60 5.92
N THR A 278 -13.08 -6.01 4.77
CA THR A 278 -14.43 -6.13 4.19
C THR A 278 -14.73 -7.57 3.80
N ASP A 279 -13.83 -8.27 3.12
CA ASP A 279 -14.03 -9.66 2.70
C ASP A 279 -14.26 -10.58 3.90
N TYR A 280 -13.45 -10.43 4.94
CA TYR A 280 -13.60 -11.21 6.18
C TYR A 280 -14.94 -10.91 6.87
N ALA A 281 -15.33 -9.63 6.90
CA ALA A 281 -16.61 -9.25 7.47
C ALA A 281 -17.78 -9.80 6.66
N VAL A 282 -17.71 -9.71 5.34
CA VAL A 282 -18.76 -10.17 4.44
C VAL A 282 -18.94 -11.67 4.54
N PHE A 283 -17.86 -12.45 4.58
CA PHE A 283 -17.94 -13.90 4.77
C PHE A 283 -18.55 -14.28 6.11
N LEU A 284 -18.14 -13.62 7.21
CA LEU A 284 -18.71 -13.93 8.52
C LEU A 284 -20.19 -13.55 8.61
N ILE A 285 -20.57 -12.35 8.17
CA ILE A 285 -21.96 -11.87 8.18
C ILE A 285 -22.83 -12.72 7.26
N SER A 286 -22.34 -13.08 6.07
CA SER A 286 -23.07 -13.98 5.16
C SER A 286 -23.33 -15.32 5.83
N ARG A 287 -22.33 -15.90 6.50
CA ARG A 287 -22.49 -17.19 7.18
C ARG A 287 -23.43 -17.09 8.39
N TYR A 288 -23.38 -16.00 9.13
CA TYR A 288 -24.33 -15.68 10.19
C TYR A 288 -25.77 -15.60 9.66
N HIS A 289 -25.97 -14.91 8.53
CA HIS A 289 -27.26 -14.83 7.86
C HIS A 289 -27.77 -16.20 7.36
N ASP A 290 -26.90 -17.11 6.91
CA ASP A 290 -27.29 -18.47 6.56
C ASP A 290 -27.91 -19.20 7.76
N PHE A 291 -27.25 -19.13 8.93
CA PHE A 291 -27.75 -19.79 10.14
C PHE A 291 -29.05 -19.18 10.65
N LEU A 292 -29.23 -17.85 10.56
CA LEU A 292 -30.51 -17.21 10.87
C LEU A 292 -31.63 -17.69 9.94
N ARG A 293 -31.35 -17.88 8.64
CA ARG A 293 -32.33 -18.41 7.68
C ARG A 293 -32.69 -19.87 7.93
N LEU A 294 -31.79 -20.63 8.54
CA LEU A 294 -32.04 -21.99 9.01
C LEU A 294 -32.82 -22.04 10.34
N GLY A 295 -33.15 -20.89 10.92
CA GLY A 295 -33.96 -20.79 12.14
C GLY A 295 -33.15 -20.82 13.44
N ALA A 296 -31.83 -20.66 13.39
CA ALA A 296 -31.02 -20.52 14.61
C ALA A 296 -31.29 -19.17 15.30
N ASP A 297 -31.23 -19.16 16.64
CA ASP A 297 -31.19 -17.91 17.40
C ASP A 297 -29.91 -17.12 17.07
N SER A 298 -29.94 -15.79 17.23
CA SER A 298 -28.82 -14.90 16.87
C SER A 298 -27.50 -15.31 17.52
N ASP A 299 -27.51 -15.58 18.82
CA ASP A 299 -26.29 -15.93 19.54
C ASP A 299 -25.74 -17.29 19.08
N GLN A 300 -26.62 -18.26 18.83
CA GLN A 300 -26.25 -19.55 18.27
C GLN A 300 -25.72 -19.40 16.83
N ALA A 301 -26.34 -18.55 16.01
CA ALA A 301 -25.93 -18.27 14.65
C ALA A 301 -24.51 -17.68 14.60
N VAL A 302 -24.14 -16.80 15.55
CA VAL A 302 -22.76 -16.27 15.64
C VAL A 302 -21.76 -17.40 15.93
N LYS A 303 -22.04 -18.26 16.92
CA LYS A 303 -21.15 -19.39 17.26
C LYS A 303 -20.98 -20.36 16.10
N SER A 304 -22.09 -20.72 15.45
CA SER A 304 -22.08 -21.62 14.31
C SER A 304 -21.42 -21.00 13.09
N ALA A 305 -21.61 -19.70 12.85
CA ALA A 305 -20.92 -18.99 11.78
C ALA A 305 -19.42 -19.00 12.00
N LEU A 306 -18.97 -18.62 13.20
CA LEU A 306 -17.55 -18.54 13.53
C LEU A 306 -16.87 -19.91 13.49
N SER A 307 -17.49 -20.96 14.03
CA SER A 307 -16.94 -22.32 13.98
C SER A 307 -16.86 -22.87 12.54
N SER A 308 -17.79 -22.46 11.67
CA SER A 308 -17.85 -22.89 10.27
C SER A 308 -16.88 -22.13 9.37
N ILE A 309 -16.80 -20.80 9.46
CA ILE A 309 -16.05 -19.96 8.50
C ILE A 309 -14.73 -19.45 9.08
N GLY A 310 -14.53 -19.45 10.40
CA GLY A 310 -13.33 -18.93 11.04
C GLY A 310 -12.03 -19.58 10.54
N LYS A 311 -12.05 -20.89 10.29
CA LYS A 311 -10.92 -21.62 9.67
C LYS A 311 -10.62 -21.17 8.24
N VAL A 312 -11.66 -20.81 7.48
CA VAL A 312 -11.53 -20.34 6.09
C VAL A 312 -10.94 -18.94 6.06
N ILE A 313 -11.43 -18.05 6.94
CA ILE A 313 -10.87 -16.69 7.11
C ILE A 313 -9.40 -16.79 7.56
N ALA A 314 -9.09 -17.66 8.53
CA ALA A 314 -7.72 -17.87 9.00
C ALA A 314 -6.80 -18.39 7.90
N ALA A 315 -7.25 -19.35 7.09
CA ALA A 315 -6.48 -19.84 5.95
C ALA A 315 -6.22 -18.71 4.92
N SER A 316 -7.22 -17.90 4.62
CA SER A 316 -7.06 -16.74 3.73
C SER A 316 -6.05 -15.72 4.29
N ALA A 317 -6.20 -15.31 5.56
CA ALA A 317 -5.26 -14.39 6.21
C ALA A 317 -3.85 -14.95 6.27
N ALA A 318 -3.69 -16.24 6.57
CA ALA A 318 -2.39 -16.91 6.59
C ALA A 318 -1.74 -16.92 5.20
N THR A 319 -2.48 -17.23 4.13
CA THR A 319 -1.93 -17.20 2.77
C THR A 319 -1.42 -15.81 2.39
N VAL A 320 -2.22 -14.77 2.62
CA VAL A 320 -1.84 -13.38 2.34
C VAL A 320 -0.67 -12.93 3.22
N GLY A 321 -0.68 -13.27 4.51
CA GLY A 321 0.40 -12.95 5.45
C GLY A 321 1.72 -13.62 5.06
N VAL A 322 1.71 -14.91 4.70
CA VAL A 322 2.90 -15.62 4.21
C VAL A 322 3.39 -15.02 2.89
N THR A 323 2.49 -14.64 1.97
CA THR A 323 2.87 -13.97 0.73
C THR A 323 3.59 -12.64 1.00
N PHE A 324 3.07 -11.81 1.90
CA PHE A 324 3.72 -10.55 2.26
C PHE A 324 5.03 -10.75 3.02
N LEU A 325 5.12 -11.74 3.92
CA LEU A 325 6.39 -12.11 4.54
C LEU A 325 7.42 -12.59 3.51
N GLY A 326 6.97 -13.22 2.41
CA GLY A 326 7.84 -13.57 1.29
C GLY A 326 8.54 -12.36 0.66
N MET A 327 7.96 -11.16 0.75
CA MET A 327 8.62 -9.93 0.26
C MET A 327 9.87 -9.56 1.07
N THR A 328 10.05 -10.09 2.29
CA THR A 328 11.28 -9.92 3.09
C THR A 328 12.53 -10.43 2.35
N PHE A 329 12.36 -11.39 1.43
CA PHE A 329 13.46 -11.89 0.60
C PHE A 329 13.80 -10.98 -0.58
N ALA A 330 13.07 -9.88 -0.78
CA ALA A 330 13.37 -8.93 -1.84
C ALA A 330 14.68 -8.19 -1.55
N SER A 331 15.52 -8.02 -2.57
CA SER A 331 16.78 -7.26 -2.45
C SER A 331 16.57 -5.75 -2.37
N LEU A 332 15.41 -5.25 -2.82
CA LEU A 332 15.06 -3.84 -2.70
C LEU A 332 14.45 -3.58 -1.32
N GLU A 333 15.09 -2.71 -0.54
CA GLU A 333 14.69 -2.38 0.84
C GLU A 333 13.25 -1.89 0.93
N LEU A 334 12.78 -1.14 -0.07
CA LEU A 334 11.38 -0.70 -0.16
C LEU A 334 10.40 -1.89 -0.11
N PHE A 335 10.66 -2.98 -0.82
CA PHE A 335 9.75 -4.14 -0.81
C PHE A 335 9.95 -5.02 0.41
N ALA A 336 11.20 -5.18 0.86
CA ALA A 336 11.54 -5.98 2.05
C ALA A 336 10.92 -5.42 3.33
N THR A 337 10.73 -4.10 3.40
CA THR A 337 10.14 -3.40 4.55
C THR A 337 8.61 -3.36 4.51
N ILE A 338 8.00 -3.20 3.32
CA ILE A 338 6.54 -3.22 3.15
C ILE A 338 5.94 -4.57 3.54
N GLY A 339 6.58 -5.68 3.16
CA GLY A 339 6.05 -7.03 3.37
C GLY A 339 5.68 -7.33 4.83
N PRO A 340 6.63 -7.27 5.77
CA PRO A 340 6.37 -7.50 7.19
C PRO A 340 5.28 -6.58 7.78
N ALA A 341 5.26 -5.30 7.39
CA ALA A 341 4.23 -4.37 7.84
C ALA A 341 2.81 -4.79 7.40
N LEU A 342 2.65 -5.19 6.13
CA LEU A 342 1.37 -5.68 5.61
C LEU A 342 0.97 -7.04 6.20
N ALA A 343 1.95 -7.89 6.52
CA ALA A 343 1.72 -9.16 7.22
C ALA A 343 1.20 -8.95 8.66
N ILE A 344 1.70 -7.95 9.37
CA ILE A 344 1.17 -7.53 10.67
C ILE A 344 -0.25 -7.01 10.51
N ALA A 345 -0.48 -6.12 9.54
CA ALA A 345 -1.80 -5.53 9.30
C ALA A 345 -2.87 -6.58 8.99
N ILE A 346 -2.59 -7.55 8.11
CA ILE A 346 -3.54 -8.63 7.80
C ILE A 346 -3.80 -9.54 9.02
N GLY A 347 -2.79 -9.74 9.88
CA GLY A 347 -2.95 -10.43 11.16
C GLY A 347 -3.92 -9.69 12.08
N VAL A 348 -3.80 -8.38 12.21
CA VAL A 348 -4.73 -7.54 12.99
C VAL A 348 -6.13 -7.55 12.38
N ALA A 349 -6.27 -7.45 11.05
CA ALA A 349 -7.56 -7.57 10.35
C ALA A 349 -8.24 -8.92 10.61
N PHE A 350 -7.47 -10.01 10.56
CA PHE A 350 -7.95 -11.35 10.88
C PHE A 350 -8.46 -11.43 12.33
N LEU A 351 -7.66 -10.97 13.29
CA LEU A 351 -8.03 -10.96 14.70
C LEU A 351 -9.31 -10.16 14.92
N ALA A 352 -9.43 -8.97 14.32
CA ALA A 352 -10.63 -8.15 14.39
C ALA A 352 -11.85 -8.84 13.78
N ALA A 353 -11.68 -9.51 12.64
CA ALA A 353 -12.76 -10.23 11.97
C ALA A 353 -13.29 -11.41 12.80
N VAL A 354 -12.43 -12.14 13.53
CA VAL A 354 -12.87 -13.29 14.32
C VAL A 354 -13.24 -12.94 15.77
N THR A 355 -12.83 -11.77 16.29
CA THR A 355 -13.14 -11.34 17.66
C THR A 355 -14.11 -10.15 17.70
N LEU A 356 -13.69 -9.00 17.20
CA LEU A 356 -14.41 -7.73 17.28
C LEU A 356 -15.73 -7.79 16.52
N LEU A 357 -15.71 -8.24 15.26
CA LEU A 357 -16.91 -8.29 14.43
C LEU A 357 -18.01 -9.18 15.05
N PRO A 358 -17.77 -10.45 15.42
CA PRO A 358 -18.81 -11.25 16.04
C PRO A 358 -19.29 -10.66 17.38
N ALA A 359 -18.44 -9.95 18.14
CA ALA A 359 -18.88 -9.26 19.36
C ALA A 359 -19.90 -8.15 19.04
N ILE A 360 -19.65 -7.37 17.99
CA ILE A 360 -20.59 -6.34 17.52
C ILE A 360 -21.88 -6.99 16.98
N ILE A 361 -21.76 -8.10 16.22
CA ILE A 361 -22.92 -8.85 15.72
C ILE A 361 -23.78 -9.37 16.87
N VAL A 362 -23.22 -9.85 17.97
CA VAL A 362 -24.00 -10.33 19.13
C VAL A 362 -24.88 -9.21 19.69
N LEU A 363 -24.33 -8.02 19.91
CA LEU A 363 -25.09 -6.89 20.44
C LEU A 363 -26.17 -6.40 19.47
N ALA A 364 -25.81 -6.24 18.18
CA ALA A 364 -26.74 -5.76 17.16
C ALA A 364 -27.80 -6.81 16.78
N GLY A 365 -27.42 -8.09 16.78
CA GLY A 365 -28.24 -9.24 16.44
C GLY A 365 -29.34 -9.50 17.47
N ARG A 366 -29.03 -9.39 18.77
CA ARG A 366 -30.02 -9.44 19.87
C ARG A 366 -31.12 -8.37 19.74
N ARG A 367 -30.82 -7.25 19.08
CA ARG A 367 -31.78 -6.16 18.81
C ARG A 367 -32.53 -6.34 17.47
N GLY A 368 -32.26 -7.41 16.72
CA GLY A 368 -32.85 -7.67 15.41
C GLY A 368 -32.30 -6.78 14.27
N TRP A 369 -31.24 -6.02 14.52
CA TRP A 369 -30.72 -5.04 13.54
C TRP A 369 -29.97 -5.71 12.37
N VAL A 370 -29.53 -6.96 12.54
CA VAL A 370 -28.73 -7.73 11.58
C VAL A 370 -29.56 -8.86 10.94
N SER A 371 -30.84 -8.60 10.66
CA SER A 371 -31.70 -9.60 10.03
C SER A 371 -31.40 -9.75 8.52
N PRO A 372 -31.29 -10.98 7.98
CA PRO A 372 -31.02 -11.20 6.56
C PRO A 372 -32.17 -10.69 5.68
N ARG A 373 -31.84 -10.12 4.52
CA ARG A 373 -32.79 -9.87 3.42
C ARG A 373 -32.78 -11.00 2.41
N ARG A 374 -33.80 -11.03 1.55
CA ARG A 374 -33.98 -12.04 0.49
C ARG A 374 -32.85 -11.93 -0.54
N GLU A 375 -32.23 -13.06 -0.88
CA GLU A 375 -31.19 -13.12 -1.93
C GLU A 375 -31.78 -12.83 -3.30
N ILE A 376 -31.26 -11.78 -3.95
CA ILE A 376 -31.72 -11.34 -5.28
C ILE A 376 -30.98 -12.12 -6.39
N THR A 377 -29.72 -12.51 -6.14
CA THR A 377 -28.80 -13.06 -7.16
C THR A 377 -28.73 -14.59 -7.18
N ALA A 378 -29.32 -15.30 -6.22
CA ALA A 378 -29.22 -16.77 -6.11
C ALA A 378 -29.65 -17.51 -7.39
N ARG A 379 -30.72 -17.03 -8.05
CA ARG A 379 -31.20 -17.62 -9.31
C ARG A 379 -30.22 -17.45 -10.46
N PHE A 380 -29.55 -16.30 -10.54
CA PHE A 380 -28.55 -16.01 -11.56
C PHE A 380 -27.33 -16.90 -11.37
N TRP A 381 -26.77 -16.95 -10.15
CA TRP A 381 -25.61 -17.80 -9.84
C TRP A 381 -25.89 -19.29 -10.05
N ARG A 382 -27.09 -19.77 -9.68
CA ARG A 382 -27.50 -21.15 -9.97
C ARG A 382 -27.51 -21.44 -11.47
N ARG A 383 -28.04 -20.54 -12.31
CA ARG A 383 -28.06 -20.70 -13.78
C ARG A 383 -26.65 -20.69 -14.36
N SER A 384 -25.79 -19.77 -13.91
CA SER A 384 -24.40 -19.68 -14.35
C SER A 384 -23.61 -20.92 -13.97
N GLY A 385 -23.73 -21.41 -12.73
CA GLY A 385 -23.09 -22.64 -12.28
C GLY A 385 -23.50 -23.86 -13.11
N ILE A 386 -24.81 -24.01 -13.39
CA ILE A 386 -25.31 -25.10 -14.25
C ILE A 386 -24.71 -25.00 -15.67
N ARG A 387 -24.59 -23.79 -16.24
CA ARG A 387 -24.00 -23.59 -17.57
C ARG A 387 -22.52 -23.97 -17.62
N ILE A 388 -21.76 -23.60 -16.60
CA ILE A 388 -20.32 -23.88 -16.51
C ILE A 388 -20.10 -25.40 -16.42
N VAL A 389 -20.82 -26.08 -15.53
CA VAL A 389 -20.71 -27.53 -15.33
C VAL A 389 -21.19 -28.32 -16.56
N ARG A 390 -22.18 -27.82 -17.29
CA ARG A 390 -22.67 -28.48 -18.52
C ARG A 390 -21.69 -28.39 -19.70
N ARG A 391 -20.83 -27.37 -19.76
CA ARG A 391 -19.87 -27.17 -20.86
C ARG A 391 -18.49 -26.74 -20.34
N PRO A 392 -17.78 -27.59 -19.58
CA PRO A 392 -16.53 -27.21 -18.92
C PRO A 392 -15.44 -26.88 -19.94
N VAL A 393 -15.27 -27.70 -20.98
CA VAL A 393 -14.24 -27.50 -22.01
C VAL A 393 -14.47 -26.21 -22.80
N THR A 394 -15.71 -25.90 -23.20
CA THR A 394 -16.00 -24.68 -23.95
C THR A 394 -15.70 -23.42 -23.15
N ASN A 395 -16.08 -23.41 -21.86
CA ASN A 395 -15.78 -22.26 -20.99
C ASN A 395 -14.27 -22.15 -20.72
N LEU A 396 -13.57 -23.28 -20.52
CA LEU A 396 -12.13 -23.31 -20.36
C LEU A 396 -11.43 -22.74 -21.60
N VAL A 397 -11.74 -23.26 -22.80
CA VAL A 397 -11.16 -22.81 -24.06
C VAL A 397 -11.47 -21.33 -24.33
N ALA A 398 -12.70 -20.88 -24.08
CA ALA A 398 -13.06 -19.47 -24.23
C ALA A 398 -12.28 -18.58 -23.27
N SER A 399 -12.16 -18.96 -21.99
CA SER A 399 -11.38 -18.21 -21.01
C SER A 399 -9.88 -18.20 -21.34
N LEU A 400 -9.34 -19.33 -21.79
CA LEU A 400 -7.94 -19.46 -22.21
C LEU A 400 -7.65 -18.63 -23.46
N MET A 401 -8.57 -18.63 -24.44
CA MET A 401 -8.48 -17.77 -25.62
C MET A 401 -8.43 -16.29 -25.23
N VAL A 402 -9.31 -15.84 -24.34
CA VAL A 402 -9.32 -14.43 -23.89
C VAL A 402 -7.99 -14.07 -23.21
N LEU A 403 -7.46 -14.95 -22.36
CA LEU A 403 -6.16 -14.75 -21.72
C LEU A 403 -5.01 -14.73 -22.75
N LEU A 404 -5.00 -15.65 -23.71
CA LEU A 404 -3.96 -15.74 -24.74
C LEU A 404 -4.01 -14.60 -25.77
N VAL A 405 -5.20 -14.08 -26.07
CA VAL A 405 -5.39 -12.93 -26.96
C VAL A 405 -4.95 -11.64 -26.26
N ARG A 406 -5.23 -11.51 -24.96
CA ARG A 406 -4.81 -10.36 -24.16
C ARG A 406 -3.29 -10.33 -23.95
N ASP A 407 -2.70 -11.47 -23.60
CA ASP A 407 -1.27 -11.63 -23.34
C ASP A 407 -0.69 -12.71 -24.25
N PRO A 408 -0.37 -12.40 -25.53
CA PRO A 408 0.21 -13.36 -26.43
C PRO A 408 1.53 -13.88 -25.82
N PRO A 409 1.79 -15.20 -25.84
CA PRO A 409 2.92 -15.80 -25.14
C PRO A 409 4.26 -15.14 -25.49
N ARG A 410 4.41 -14.58 -26.70
CA ARG A 410 5.59 -13.82 -27.15
C ARG A 410 5.92 -12.56 -26.33
N ARG A 411 4.98 -12.01 -25.56
CA ARG A 411 5.24 -10.92 -24.59
C ARG A 411 5.71 -11.48 -23.24
N VAL A 412 5.15 -12.61 -22.80
CA VAL A 412 5.51 -13.29 -21.54
C VAL A 412 6.95 -13.81 -21.57
N TRP A 413 7.38 -14.42 -22.68
CA TRP A 413 8.77 -14.91 -22.84
C TRP A 413 9.82 -13.81 -22.94
N ARG A 414 9.43 -12.55 -23.11
CA ARG A 414 10.35 -11.40 -23.13
C ARG A 414 10.67 -10.86 -21.73
N VAL A 415 9.87 -11.23 -20.74
CA VAL A 415 9.97 -10.74 -19.34
C VAL A 415 10.64 -11.77 -18.43
N LEU A 416 10.68 -13.05 -18.81
CA LEU A 416 11.44 -14.07 -18.10
C LEU A 416 12.93 -13.96 -18.46
N PRO A 417 13.84 -13.67 -17.50
CA PRO A 417 15.28 -13.75 -17.71
C PRO A 417 15.71 -15.23 -17.65
N LEU A 418 15.13 -16.06 -18.50
CA LEU A 418 15.68 -17.39 -18.75
C LEU A 418 16.80 -17.24 -19.78
N GLY A 419 18.00 -17.00 -19.28
CA GLY A 419 19.24 -17.37 -19.96
C GLY A 419 19.56 -16.61 -21.24
N ARG A 420 19.81 -15.30 -21.17
CA ARG A 420 20.98 -14.76 -21.88
C ARG A 420 22.18 -14.85 -20.95
N MET A 421 22.68 -16.07 -20.77
CA MET A 421 24.11 -16.26 -20.55
C MET A 421 24.76 -15.70 -21.81
N GLY A 422 25.23 -14.45 -21.72
CA GLY A 422 26.13 -13.90 -22.71
C GLY A 422 27.30 -14.86 -22.81
N THR A 423 27.44 -15.48 -23.99
CA THR A 423 28.75 -15.92 -24.47
C THR A 423 29.62 -14.68 -24.46
N TRP A 424 30.37 -14.48 -23.37
CA TRP A 424 31.52 -13.61 -23.35
C TRP A 424 32.49 -14.18 -24.37
N ASP A 425 32.39 -13.65 -25.58
CA ASP A 425 33.33 -13.91 -26.64
C ASP A 425 34.71 -13.45 -26.15
N ARG A 426 35.63 -14.42 -26.12
CA ARG A 426 36.96 -14.31 -25.54
C ARG A 426 37.93 -13.90 -26.65
N SER A 427 37.60 -12.84 -27.41
CA SER A 427 38.29 -12.45 -28.64
C SER A 427 38.92 -11.04 -28.64
N HIS A 428 39.01 -10.37 -27.50
CA HIS A 428 39.86 -9.17 -27.35
C HIS A 428 41.03 -9.42 -26.40
N ARG A 429 41.97 -10.26 -26.85
CA ARG A 429 43.40 -10.10 -26.51
C ARG A 429 44.11 -9.53 -27.74
N GLY A 430 44.46 -8.26 -27.64
CA GLY A 430 45.31 -7.53 -28.57
C GLY A 430 45.17 -6.06 -28.21
N GLY A 431 46.19 -5.29 -27.89
CA GLY A 431 47.60 -5.55 -27.70
C GLY A 431 48.14 -4.25 -27.13
N ILE A 432 48.70 -4.27 -25.93
CA ILE A 432 49.47 -3.14 -25.42
C ILE A 432 50.80 -3.22 -26.15
N GLN A 433 50.98 -2.36 -27.15
CA GLN A 433 52.28 -2.08 -27.74
C GLN A 433 52.63 -0.63 -27.43
N THR A 434 53.69 -0.52 -26.66
CA THR A 434 54.45 0.68 -26.33
C THR A 434 54.94 1.41 -27.57
N SER A 435 54.77 2.72 -27.61
CA SER A 435 55.73 3.70 -28.13
C SER A 435 55.25 5.11 -27.79
#